data_AF-A0A3E0QRH6-F1
#
_entry.id   AF-A0A3E0QRH6-F1
#
_cell.length_a   1.000
_cell.length_b   1.000
_cell.length_c   1.000
_cell.angle_alpha   90.00
_cell.angle_beta   90.00
_cell.angle_gamma   90.00
#
_symmetry.space_group_name_H-M   'P 1'
#
loop_
_entity.id
_entity.type
_entity.pdbx_description
1 polymer ?
#
loop_
_entity_poly.entity_id
_entity_poly.type
_entity_poly.pdbx_seq_one_letter_code
_entity_poly.pdbx_strand_id
1 'polypeptide(L)' 'MISIILAMLANGSPYDWQMTCEQTLEAIEVVKEDPFFSRPENRRHRNNLIRKMRSHGPSGCESATV' A
#
# COMPACT_ATOMS: atom_id res chain seq x y z
N MET A 1 14.57 -33.39 -3.05
CA MET A 1 14.11 -32.16 -3.74
C MET A 1 12.88 -31.50 -3.08
N ILE A 2 12.15 -32.19 -2.19
CA ILE A 2 10.99 -31.61 -1.48
C ILE A 2 11.38 -30.55 -0.43
N SER A 3 12.61 -30.58 0.10
CA SER A 3 13.03 -29.72 1.22
C SER A 3 13.38 -28.27 0.86
N ILE A 4 13.57 -27.95 -0.43
CA ILE A 4 13.92 -26.58 -0.86
C ILE A 4 12.65 -25.73 -1.06
N ILE A 5 11.52 -26.37 -1.40
CA ILE A 5 10.25 -25.68 -1.63
C ILE A 5 9.63 -25.19 -0.30
N LEU A 6 9.80 -25.95 0.80
CA LEU A 6 9.33 -25.49 2.12
C LEU A 6 10.14 -24.31 2.69
N ALA A 7 11.40 -24.14 2.30
CA ALA A 7 12.20 -23.00 2.75
C ALA A 7 11.78 -21.68 2.08
N MET A 8 11.21 -21.72 0.87
CA MET A 8 10.63 -20.54 0.23
C MET A 8 9.30 -20.11 0.86
N LEU A 9 8.58 -21.02 1.50
CA LEU A 9 7.37 -20.72 2.26
C LEU A 9 7.65 -20.18 3.66
N ALA A 10 8.87 -20.35 4.18
CA ALA A 10 9.27 -19.91 5.52
C ALA A 10 9.97 -18.53 5.55
N ASN A 11 10.29 -17.93 4.39
CA ASN A 11 10.97 -16.63 4.28
C ASN A 11 10.09 -15.49 3.73
N GLY A 12 8.79 -15.73 3.52
CA GLY A 12 7.82 -14.68 3.25
C GLY A 12 7.31 -14.10 4.57
N SER A 13 7.93 -13.00 5.01
CA SER A 13 7.49 -12.19 6.17
C SER A 13 5.96 -12.01 6.21
N PRO A 14 5.31 -12.10 7.40
CA PRO A 14 3.88 -11.89 7.52
C PRO A 14 3.56 -10.39 7.34
N TYR A 15 3.24 -9.99 6.10
CA TYR A 15 2.60 -8.73 5.70
C TYR A 15 3.41 -7.43 5.72
N ASP A 16 4.63 -7.44 5.18
CA ASP A 16 5.17 -6.24 4.50
C ASP A 16 5.11 -6.48 2.99
N TRP A 17 3.90 -6.36 2.43
CA TRP A 17 3.74 -6.36 0.98
C TRP A 17 4.29 -5.03 0.47
N GLN A 18 5.47 -5.08 -0.11
CA GLN A 18 6.08 -3.93 -0.74
C GLN A 18 5.33 -3.62 -2.03
N MET A 19 4.80 -2.40 -2.14
CA MET A 19 4.11 -1.91 -3.32
C MET A 19 5.11 -1.33 -4.31
N THR A 20 4.83 -1.45 -5.61
CA THR A 20 5.47 -0.58 -6.60
C THR A 20 4.93 0.85 -6.48
N CYS A 21 5.63 1.81 -7.06
CA CYS A 21 5.18 3.20 -7.08
C CYS A 21 3.79 3.36 -7.71
N GLU A 22 3.57 2.69 -8.84
CA GLU A 22 2.30 2.70 -9.57
C GLU A 22 1.16 2.15 -8.70
N GLN A 23 1.37 1.00 -8.05
CA GLN A 23 0.38 0.41 -7.14
C GLN A 23 0.08 1.34 -5.96
N THR A 24 1.10 2.00 -5.39
CA THR A 24 0.90 2.95 -4.29
C THR A 24 0.05 4.14 -4.73
N LEU A 25 0.30 4.70 -5.91
CA LEU A 25 -0.47 5.82 -6.44
C LEU A 25 -1.90 5.40 -6.76
N GLU A 26 -2.10 4.28 -7.44
CA GLU A 26 -3.42 3.73 -7.76
C GLU A 26 -4.25 3.50 -6.50
N ALA A 27 -3.67 2.86 -5.47
CA ALA A 27 -4.37 2.62 -4.21
C ALA A 27 -4.75 3.92 -3.49
N ILE A 28 -3.91 4.95 -3.55
CA ILE A 28 -4.21 6.26 -2.98
C ILE A 28 -5.36 6.94 -3.74
N GLU A 29 -5.40 6.87 -5.06
CA GLU A 29 -6.48 7.44 -5.87
C GLU A 29 -7.81 6.73 -5.58
N VAL A 30 -7.83 5.40 -5.51
CA VAL A 30 -9.03 4.63 -5.13
C VAL A 30 -9.57 5.08 -3.76
N VAL A 31 -8.69 5.30 -2.78
CA VAL A 31 -9.10 5.78 -1.44
C VAL A 31 -9.65 7.21 -1.47
N LYS A 32 -9.18 8.08 -2.39
CA LYS A 32 -9.71 9.43 -2.53
C LYS A 32 -11.07 9.45 -3.23
N GLU A 33 -11.27 8.58 -4.20
CA GLU A 33 -12.51 8.47 -4.98
C GLU A 33 -13.62 7.74 -4.22
N ASP A 34 -13.28 6.92 -3.22
CA ASP A 34 -14.27 6.17 -2.45
C ASP A 34 -15.23 7.10 -1.67
N PRO A 35 -16.56 6.95 -1.88
CA PRO A 35 -17.58 7.77 -1.23
C PRO A 35 -17.57 7.74 0.30
N PHE A 36 -17.13 6.64 0.93
CA PHE A 36 -16.97 6.55 2.38
C PHE A 36 -15.93 7.56 2.87
N PHE A 37 -14.79 7.65 2.20
CA PHE A 37 -13.68 8.52 2.58
C PHE A 37 -13.85 9.98 2.13
N SER A 38 -14.83 10.27 1.28
CA SER A 38 -15.23 11.63 0.90
C SER A 38 -15.84 12.43 2.06
N ARG A 39 -16.41 11.74 3.05
CA ARG A 39 -17.14 12.39 4.16
C ARG A 39 -16.19 13.05 5.17
N PRO A 40 -16.53 14.25 5.70
CA PRO A 40 -15.65 14.97 6.63
C PRO A 40 -15.25 14.17 7.88
N GLU A 41 -16.16 13.37 8.43
CA GLU A 41 -15.94 12.53 9.61
C GLU A 41 -14.84 11.47 9.39
N ASN A 42 -14.66 11.04 8.14
CA ASN A 42 -13.71 10.01 7.76
C ASN A 42 -12.35 10.57 7.31
N ARG A 43 -12.16 11.90 7.32
CA ARG A 43 -10.93 12.56 6.88
C ARG A 43 -9.67 12.04 7.60
N ARG A 44 -9.76 11.82 8.91
CA ARG A 44 -8.64 11.27 9.70
C ARG A 44 -8.31 9.83 9.29
N HIS A 45 -9.33 9.02 9.06
CA HIS A 45 -9.16 7.63 8.65
C HIS A 45 -8.54 7.55 7.24
N ARG A 46 -9.04 8.36 6.30
CA ARG A 46 -8.48 8.52 4.95
C ARG A 46 -6.98 8.83 4.99
N ASN A 47 -6.60 9.87 5.73
CA ASN A 47 -5.20 10.31 5.81
C ASN A 47 -4.30 9.23 6.43
N ASN A 48 -4.79 8.51 7.44
CA ASN A 48 -4.05 7.41 8.04
C ASN A 48 -3.84 6.25 7.08
N LEU A 49 -4.86 5.91 6.28
CA LEU A 49 -4.76 4.86 5.27
C LEU A 49 -3.77 5.23 4.16
N ILE A 50 -3.87 6.45 3.63
CA ILE A 50 -2.92 6.98 2.64
C ILE A 50 -1.48 6.94 3.19
N ARG A 51 -1.28 7.35 4.45
CA ARG A 51 0.05 7.29 5.09
C ARG A 51 0.60 5.87 5.16
N LYS A 52 -0.24 4.87 5.48
CA LYS A 52 0.18 3.46 5.48
C LYS A 52 0.52 2.97 4.08
N MET A 53 -0.26 3.32 3.06
CA MET A 53 0.03 2.95 1.67
C MET A 53 1.39 3.52 1.24
N ARG A 54 1.67 4.79 1.57
CA ARG A 54 2.97 5.41 1.30
C ARG A 54 4.14 4.72 2.01
N SER A 55 3.95 4.21 3.23
CA SER A 55 5.01 3.48 3.93
C SER A 55 5.30 2.10 3.33
N HIS A 56 4.39 1.54 2.54
CA HIS A 56 4.61 0.29 1.81
C HIS A 56 5.16 0.52 0.39
N GLY A 57 5.13 1.75 -0.12
CA GLY A 57 5.73 2.14 -1.39
C GLY A 57 7.21 2.52 -1.28
N PRO A 58 7.91 2.68 -2.41
CA PRO A 58 9.27 3.22 -2.44
C PRO A 58 9.29 4.68 -1.98
N SER A 59 10.41 5.11 -1.39
CA SER A 59 10.62 6.52 -1.03
C SER A 59 10.60 7.42 -2.28
N GLY A 60 9.96 8.59 -2.17
CA GLY A 60 9.95 9.58 -3.26
C GLY A 60 8.87 9.40 -4.34
N CYS A 61 7.94 8.45 -4.19
CA CYS A 61 6.81 8.27 -5.11
C CYS A 61 5.86 9.47 -5.24
N GLU A 62 5.94 10.44 -4.32
CA GLU A 62 5.09 11.63 -4.29
C GLU A 62 5.38 12.64 -5.43
N SER A 63 6.42 12.39 -6.25
CA SER A 63 6.85 13.30 -7.33
C SER A 63 6.53 12.80 -8.75
N ALA A 64 5.91 11.62 -8.88
CA ALA A 64 5.39 11.15 -10.18
C ALA A 64 4.03 11.81 -10.43
N THR A 65 4.03 13.12 -10.63
CA THR A 65 2.90 13.86 -11.16
C THR A 65 2.68 13.38 -12.60
N VAL A 66 1.65 12.57 -12.80
CA VAL A 66 0.95 12.50 -14.09
C VAL A 66 -0.26 13.42 -13.98
#